data_AF-A0A1H7DRJ7-F1
#
_entry.id   AF-A0A1H7DRJ7-F1
#
_cell.length_a   1.000
_cell.length_b   1.000
_cell.length_c   1.000
_cell.angle_alpha   90.00
_cell.angle_beta   90.00
_cell.angle_gamma   90.00
#
_symmetry.space_group_name_H-M   'P 1'
#
loop_
_entity.id
_entity.type
_entity.pdbx_description
1 polymer ?
#
loop_
_entity_poly.entity_id
_entity_poly.type
_entity_poly.pdbx_seq_one_letter_code
_entity_poly.pdbx_strand_id
1 'polypeptide(L)'
;MRTDSQLFAAVRALPHMTITKNEGEYRVTFRIASIALADRGRHNAAWHREHAEKVSYYTDCRLDAHGTAKELSAHFERIIARTAELEAGK
;
A
#
# COMPACT_ATOMS: atom_id res chain seq x y z
N MET A 1 13.85 9.05 -11.42
CA MET A 1 14.20 8.14 -10.30
C MET A 1 15.34 7.26 -10.74
N ARG A 2 16.49 7.26 -10.04
CA ARG A 2 17.76 6.72 -10.55
C ARG A 2 18.28 5.47 -9.84
N THR A 3 17.86 5.22 -8.59
CA THR A 3 18.32 4.07 -7.80
C THR A 3 17.18 3.39 -7.05
N ASP A 4 17.39 2.14 -6.63
CA ASP A 4 16.45 1.40 -5.77
C ASP A 4 16.24 2.12 -4.44
N SER A 5 17.30 2.67 -3.84
CA SER A 5 17.21 3.44 -2.60
C SER A 5 16.30 4.66 -2.75
N GLN A 6 16.39 5.38 -3.88
CA GLN A 6 15.50 6.52 -4.15
C GLN A 6 14.05 6.07 -4.32
N LEU A 7 13.81 4.97 -5.04
CA LEU A 7 12.47 4.38 -5.18
C LEU A 7 11.90 3.98 -3.82
N PHE A 8 12.68 3.29 -3.00
CA PHE A 8 12.23 2.79 -1.69
C PHE A 8 11.90 3.94 -0.74
N ALA A 9 12.73 4.98 -0.71
CA ALA A 9 12.46 6.18 0.06
C ALA A 9 11.17 6.88 -0.42
N ALA A 10 11.00 7.05 -1.74
CA ALA A 10 9.82 7.68 -2.31
C ALA A 10 8.53 6.90 -1.98
N VAL A 11 8.52 5.59 -2.18
CA VAL A 11 7.33 4.77 -1.88
C VAL A 11 7.03 4.72 -0.38
N ARG A 12 8.05 4.63 0.48
CA ARG A 12 7.83 4.62 1.94
C ARG A 12 7.38 5.97 2.48
N ALA A 13 7.67 7.07 1.79
CA ALA A 13 7.14 8.39 2.11
C ALA A 13 5.64 8.52 1.80
N LEU A 14 5.09 7.68 0.92
CA LEU A 14 3.66 7.69 0.62
C LEU A 14 2.84 7.11 1.79
N PRO A 15 1.68 7.70 2.11
CA PRO A 15 0.73 7.15 3.09
C PRO A 15 0.37 5.70 2.78
N HIS A 16 0.35 4.88 3.82
CA HIS A 16 -0.10 3.48 3.77
C HIS A 16 0.73 2.52 2.89
N MET A 17 1.79 2.97 2.22
CA MET A 17 2.52 2.13 1.27
C MET A 17 3.78 1.49 1.85
N THR A 18 4.13 0.33 1.32
CA THR A 18 5.42 -0.33 1.50
C THR A 18 5.90 -0.94 0.18
N ILE A 19 7.20 -1.19 0.10
CA ILE A 19 7.86 -1.80 -1.05
C ILE A 19 8.97 -2.74 -0.59
N THR A 20 9.06 -3.88 -1.27
CA THR A 20 10.17 -4.83 -1.19
C THR A 20 10.68 -5.15 -2.58
N LYS A 21 11.86 -5.76 -2.68
CA LYS A 21 12.41 -6.26 -3.94
C LYS A 21 12.94 -7.67 -3.74
N ASN A 22 12.63 -8.57 -4.65
CA ASN A 22 13.20 -9.92 -4.71
C ASN A 22 13.60 -10.23 -6.15
N GLU A 23 14.80 -10.78 -6.36
CA GLU A 23 15.29 -11.21 -7.69
C GLU A 23 15.12 -10.21 -8.85
N GLY A 24 15.16 -8.89 -8.55
CA GLY A 24 14.98 -7.85 -9.56
C GLY A 24 13.57 -7.26 -9.63
N GLU A 25 12.56 -7.97 -9.13
CA GLU A 25 11.16 -7.58 -9.13
C GLU A 25 10.78 -6.81 -7.85
N TYR A 26 10.11 -5.68 -8.03
CA TYR A 26 9.51 -4.89 -6.96
C TYR A 26 8.12 -5.42 -6.62
N ARG A 27 7.84 -5.48 -5.33
CA ARG A 27 6.52 -5.75 -4.78
C ARG A 27 6.03 -4.51 -4.05
N VAL A 28 4.99 -3.88 -4.56
CA VAL A 28 4.34 -2.69 -4.00
C VAL A 28 3.01 -3.09 -3.38
N THR A 29 2.79 -2.73 -2.11
CA THR A 29 1.53 -3.06 -1.43
C THR A 29 1.25 -2.10 -0.27
N PHE A 30 0.10 -2.26 0.37
CA PHE A 30 -0.23 -1.56 1.60
C PHE A 30 0.52 -2.12 2.81
N ARG A 31 0.80 -1.26 3.79
CA ARG A 31 1.28 -1.67 5.11
C ARG A 31 0.21 -2.53 5.78
N ILE A 32 0.62 -3.63 6.41
CA ILE A 32 -0.28 -4.50 7.19
C ILE A 32 -1.05 -3.69 8.24
N ALA A 33 -0.40 -2.73 8.92
CA ALA A 33 -1.07 -1.86 9.89
C ALA A 33 -2.18 -1.00 9.27
N SER A 34 -2.02 -0.57 8.01
CA SER A 34 -3.05 0.18 7.30
C SER A 34 -4.23 -0.71 6.89
N ILE A 35 -3.95 -1.93 6.43
CA ILE A 35 -5.00 -2.93 6.19
C ILE A 35 -5.78 -3.22 7.47
N ALA A 36 -5.09 -3.45 8.60
CA ALA A 36 -5.73 -3.70 9.89
C ALA A 36 -6.61 -2.51 10.35
N LEU A 37 -6.15 -1.27 10.13
CA LEU A 37 -6.93 -0.06 10.40
C LEU A 37 -8.23 -0.02 9.58
N ALA A 38 -8.15 -0.26 8.26
CA ALA A 38 -9.33 -0.29 7.39
C ALA A 38 -10.26 -1.49 7.68
N ASP A 39 -9.68 -2.60 8.14
CA ASP A 39 -10.40 -3.82 8.45
C ASP A 39 -11.21 -3.73 9.76
N ARG A 40 -10.84 -2.84 10.68
CA ARG A 40 -11.54 -2.59 11.96
C ARG A 40 -11.72 -3.85 12.82
N GLY A 41 -10.71 -4.72 12.82
CA GLY A 41 -10.68 -5.91 13.66
C GLY A 41 -11.61 -7.05 13.21
N ARG A 42 -12.13 -7.00 11.97
CA ARG A 42 -12.95 -8.10 11.42
C ARG A 42 -12.15 -9.37 11.18
N HIS A 43 -10.87 -9.23 10.86
CA HIS A 43 -9.98 -10.34 10.53
C HIS A 43 -8.69 -10.32 11.36
N ASN A 44 -8.02 -11.47 11.37
CA ASN A 44 -6.76 -11.67 12.09
C ASN A 44 -5.53 -11.31 11.24
N ALA A 45 -4.35 -11.35 11.88
CA ALA A 45 -3.08 -11.02 11.22
C ALA A 45 -2.71 -11.95 10.05
N ALA A 46 -3.17 -13.20 10.04
CA ALA A 46 -2.93 -14.12 8.93
C ALA A 46 -3.69 -13.66 7.68
N TRP A 47 -4.96 -13.30 7.86
CA TRP A 47 -5.77 -12.72 6.80
C TRP A 47 -5.19 -11.39 6.30
N HIS A 48 -4.72 -10.50 7.20
CA HIS A 48 -4.12 -9.22 6.74
C HIS A 48 -2.88 -9.44 5.87
N ARG A 49 -2.06 -10.46 6.18
CA ARG A 49 -0.89 -10.82 5.34
C ARG A 49 -1.31 -11.38 3.99
N GLU A 50 -2.28 -12.29 3.97
CA GLU A 50 -2.83 -12.85 2.73
C GLU A 50 -3.50 -11.76 1.88
N HIS A 51 -4.23 -10.85 2.51
CA HIS A 51 -4.86 -9.73 1.82
C HIS A 51 -3.81 -8.78 1.24
N ALA A 52 -2.77 -8.43 2.00
CA ALA A 52 -1.65 -7.63 1.50
C ALA A 52 -1.00 -8.27 0.28
N GLU A 53 -0.87 -9.59 0.27
CA GLU A 53 -0.35 -10.34 -0.87
C GLU A 53 -1.29 -10.27 -2.08
N LYS A 54 -2.58 -10.55 -1.90
CA LYS A 54 -3.60 -10.49 -2.97
C LYS A 54 -3.69 -9.13 -3.65
N VAL A 55 -3.44 -8.04 -2.92
CA VAL A 55 -3.49 -6.67 -3.45
C VAL A 55 -2.11 -6.11 -3.81
N SER A 56 -1.07 -6.95 -3.79
CA SER A 56 0.28 -6.54 -4.20
C SER A 56 0.37 -6.37 -5.71
N TYR A 57 1.15 -5.37 -6.12
CA TYR A 57 1.56 -5.17 -7.49
C TYR A 57 3.03 -5.53 -7.66
N TYR A 58 3.31 -6.36 -8.67
CA TYR A 58 4.64 -6.85 -9.01
C TYR A 58 5.10 -6.24 -10.34
N THR A 59 6.34 -5.75 -10.37
CA THR A 59 6.94 -5.17 -11.58
C THR A 59 8.45 -5.12 -11.45
N ASP A 60 9.19 -5.30 -12.53
CA ASP A 60 10.64 -5.05 -12.61
C ASP A 60 10.96 -3.59 -12.99
N CYS A 61 9.94 -2.80 -13.35
CA CYS A 61 10.07 -1.42 -13.76
C CYS A 61 9.97 -0.48 -12.56
N ARG A 62 11.03 0.32 -12.33
CA ARG A 62 11.05 1.30 -11.23
C ARG A 62 9.96 2.35 -11.39
N LEU A 63 9.74 2.84 -12.61
CA LEU A 63 8.76 3.90 -12.84
C LEU A 63 7.34 3.42 -12.55
N ASP A 64 7.02 2.20 -12.98
CA ASP A 64 5.72 1.58 -12.74
C ASP A 64 5.53 1.33 -11.25
N ALA A 65 6.54 0.81 -10.54
CA ALA A 65 6.46 0.61 -9.09
C ALA A 65 6.09 1.90 -8.34
N HIS A 66 6.69 3.03 -8.72
CA HIS A 66 6.40 4.32 -8.10
C HIS A 66 5.06 4.91 -8.54
N GLY A 67 4.70 4.78 -9.82
CA GLY A 67 3.39 5.20 -10.34
C GLY A 67 2.26 4.47 -9.62
N THR A 68 2.32 3.14 -9.58
CA THR A 68 1.35 2.30 -8.88
C THR A 68 1.30 2.62 -7.39
N ALA A 69 2.44 2.85 -6.74
CA ALA A 69 2.44 3.23 -5.33
C ALA A 69 1.67 4.53 -5.06
N LYS A 70 1.80 5.54 -5.93
CA LYS A 70 1.04 6.80 -5.81
C LYS A 70 -0.45 6.59 -6.00
N GLU A 71 -0.83 5.83 -7.01
CA GLU A 71 -2.25 5.56 -7.31
C GLU A 71 -2.93 4.77 -6.19
N LEU A 72 -2.27 3.73 -5.69
CA LEU A 72 -2.76 2.93 -4.56
C LEU A 72 -2.87 3.78 -3.28
N SER A 73 -1.86 4.59 -2.99
CA SER A 73 -1.86 5.48 -1.82
C SER A 73 -3.05 6.45 -1.88
N ALA A 74 -3.22 7.17 -3.00
CA ALA A 74 -4.33 8.10 -3.20
C ALA A 74 -5.71 7.40 -3.21
N HIS A 75 -5.78 6.16 -3.69
CA HIS A 75 -7.00 5.37 -3.61
C HIS A 75 -7.35 5.02 -2.15
N PHE A 76 -6.38 4.59 -1.36
CA PHE A 76 -6.58 4.24 0.04
C PHE A 76 -7.00 5.45 0.88
N GLU A 77 -6.36 6.61 0.69
CA GLU A 77 -6.73 7.84 1.38
C GLU A 77 -8.18 8.24 1.09
N ARG A 78 -8.65 8.10 -0.15
CA ARG A 78 -10.07 8.32 -0.52
C ARG A 78 -11.01 7.35 0.20
N ILE A 79 -10.64 6.08 0.35
CA ILE A 79 -11.44 5.10 1.09
C ILE A 79 -11.54 5.51 2.56
N ILE A 80 -10.42 5.82 3.20
CA ILE A 80 -10.40 6.20 4.62
C ILE A 80 -11.18 7.50 4.86
N ALA A 81 -10.99 8.51 4.02
CA ALA A 81 -11.72 9.78 4.10
C ALA A 81 -13.23 9.56 3.98
N ARG A 82 -13.68 8.84 2.95
CA ARG A 82 -15.10 8.51 2.76
C ARG A 82 -15.67 7.72 3.94
N THR A 83 -14.88 6.82 4.52
CA THR A 83 -15.31 6.04 5.68
C THR A 83 -15.44 6.93 6.91
N ALA A 84 -14.53 7.88 7.12
CA ALA A 84 -14.61 8.84 8.22
C ALA A 84 -15.83 9.77 8.09
N GLU A 85 -16.14 10.25 6.88
CA GLU A 85 -17.34 11.06 6.60
C GLU A 85 -18.63 10.31 6.93
N LEU A 86 -18.73 9.03 6.57
CA LEU A 86 -19.91 8.19 6.85
C LEU A 86 -20.11 7.91 8.35
N GLU A 87 -19.03 7.90 9.14
CA GLU A 87 -19.14 7.75 10.60
C GLU A 87 -19.44 9.08 11.30
N ALA A 88 -18.92 10.21 10.79
CA ALA A 88 -19.16 11.54 11.39
C ALA A 88 -20.58 12.08 11.13
N GLY A 89 -21.28 11.56 10.12
CA GLY A 89 -22.67 11.87 9.84
C GLY A 89 -23.69 11.00 10.57
N LYS A 90 -23.24 10.06 11.42
CA LYS A 90 -24.08 9.26 12.33
C LYS A 90 -24.08 9.86 13.72
#